data_AF-C3MZ59-F1
#
_entry.id   AF-C3MZ59-F1
#
_cell.length_a   1.000
_cell.length_b   1.000
_cell.length_c   1.000
_cell.angle_alpha   90.00
_cell.angle_beta   90.00
_cell.angle_gamma   90.00
#
_symmetry.space_group_name_H-M   'P 1'
#
loop_
_entity.id
_entity.type
_entity.pdbx_description
1 polymer ?
#
loop_
_entity_poly.entity_id
_entity_poly.type
_entity_poly.pdbx_seq_one_letter_code
_entity_poly.pdbx_strand_id
1 'polypeptide(L)'
;MSSTGYNPFNWKFVLLSQVMMILFSLVLSFFPKYFIEFYILYILVYLGITSVIMMRSNPLLRERRSLGEIANARTLYEEKKASELVNKDEEYLKETTEVMKKNFSSMGIMFLYMIILVLIYNYVIIRFVTNIDNTLYKFGFFVLYFELLYGVSFLMNRRVLKFQTNIPMAPTSYKITEKGVIATDRSGVFLPSKYLVDAQISQNRDKKYVEIKSSSKFPFHVRLYSQDIDKVAELIERVKKIELKKQSSAES
;
A
#
# COMPACT_ATOMS: atom_id res chain seq x y z
N MET A 1 2.67 15.31 -12.52
CA MET A 1 2.04 14.03 -12.89
C MET A 1 1.80 13.27 -11.59
N SER A 2 0.54 13.03 -11.24
CA SER A 2 0.18 12.32 -10.01
C SER A 2 0.84 10.95 -9.99
N SER A 3 1.34 10.56 -8.82
CA SER A 3 1.74 9.19 -8.54
C SER A 3 0.50 8.33 -8.72
N THR A 4 0.35 7.73 -9.91
CA THR A 4 -0.71 6.76 -10.17
C THR A 4 -0.49 5.62 -9.19
N GLY A 5 -1.35 5.55 -8.18
CA GLY A 5 -1.40 4.44 -7.24
C GLY A 5 -1.39 3.13 -8.03
N TYR A 6 -0.69 2.14 -7.48
CA TYR A 6 -0.58 0.80 -8.06
C TYR A 6 -1.95 0.33 -8.57
N ASN A 7 -2.09 0.15 -9.89
CA ASN A 7 -3.30 -0.38 -10.49
C ASN A 7 -3.18 -1.91 -10.55
N PRO A 8 -3.90 -2.66 -9.71
CA PRO A 8 -3.86 -4.12 -9.72
C PRO A 8 -4.43 -4.73 -11.01
N PHE A 9 -5.13 -3.97 -11.87
CA PHE A 9 -5.63 -4.43 -13.18
C PHE A 9 -4.79 -3.93 -14.36
N ASN A 10 -3.47 -3.98 -14.24
CA ASN A 10 -2.61 -3.88 -15.41
C ASN A 10 -2.98 -5.01 -16.40
N TRP A 11 -2.94 -4.76 -17.71
CA TRP A 11 -3.29 -5.77 -18.74
C TRP A 11 -2.51 -7.09 -18.56
N LYS A 12 -1.25 -7.02 -18.10
CA LYS A 12 -0.44 -8.19 -17.77
C LYS A 12 -1.06 -9.03 -16.65
N PHE A 13 -1.65 -8.38 -15.67
CA PHE A 13 -2.31 -9.01 -14.53
C PHE A 13 -3.63 -9.65 -14.93
N VAL A 14 -4.42 -8.93 -15.73
CA VAL A 14 -5.68 -9.45 -16.29
C VAL A 14 -5.40 -10.70 -17.12
N LEU A 15 -4.39 -10.66 -18.00
CA LEU A 15 -4.03 -11.82 -18.82
C LEU A 15 -3.56 -12.99 -17.95
N LEU A 16 -2.73 -12.74 -16.95
CA LEU A 16 -2.26 -13.77 -16.03
C LEU A 16 -3.40 -14.38 -15.21
N SER A 17 -4.32 -13.58 -14.68
CA SER A 17 -5.50 -14.09 -13.96
C SER A 17 -6.39 -14.93 -14.87
N GLN A 18 -6.59 -14.51 -16.12
CA GLN A 18 -7.40 -15.23 -17.10
C GLN A 18 -6.81 -16.59 -17.47
N VAL A 19 -5.50 -16.65 -17.73
CA VAL A 19 -4.80 -17.91 -17.99
C VAL A 19 -4.91 -18.86 -16.80
N MET A 20 -4.71 -18.36 -15.58
CA MET A 20 -4.83 -19.17 -14.36
C MET A 20 -6.26 -19.68 -14.14
N MET A 21 -7.28 -18.85 -14.40
CA MET A 21 -8.69 -19.26 -14.29
C MET A 21 -9.03 -20.38 -15.28
N ILE A 22 -8.57 -20.30 -16.53
CA ILE A 22 -8.76 -21.37 -17.52
C ILE A 22 -8.07 -22.66 -17.07
N LEU A 23 -6.82 -22.58 -16.60
CA LEU A 23 -6.07 -23.74 -16.11
C LEU A 23 -6.76 -24.40 -14.91
N PHE A 24 -7.23 -23.61 -13.94
CA PHE A 24 -7.95 -24.14 -12.79
C PHE A 24 -9.33 -24.70 -13.16
N SER A 25 -10.04 -24.07 -14.09
CA SER A 25 -11.30 -24.61 -14.61
C SER A 25 -11.09 -25.97 -15.27
N LEU A 26 -10.00 -26.13 -16.02
CA LEU A 26 -9.65 -27.39 -16.67
C LEU A 26 -9.37 -28.47 -15.63
N VAL A 27 -8.53 -28.20 -14.63
CA VAL A 27 -8.21 -29.19 -13.60
C VAL A 27 -9.44 -29.57 -12.77
N LEU A 28 -10.26 -28.59 -12.37
CA LEU A 28 -11.46 -28.83 -11.57
C LEU A 28 -12.57 -29.55 -12.34
N SER A 29 -12.58 -29.47 -13.68
CA SER A 29 -13.51 -30.25 -14.49
C SER A 29 -13.29 -31.77 -14.34
N PHE A 30 -12.04 -32.20 -14.15
CA PHE A 30 -11.69 -33.60 -13.90
C PHE A 30 -11.74 -33.96 -12.41
N PHE A 31 -11.33 -33.02 -11.54
CA PHE A 31 -11.21 -33.27 -10.09
C PHE A 31 -11.98 -32.24 -9.26
N PRO A 32 -13.32 -32.21 -9.33
CA PRO A 32 -14.13 -31.20 -8.63
C PRO A 32 -14.03 -31.31 -7.10
N LYS A 33 -13.67 -32.49 -6.57
CA LYS A 33 -13.50 -32.71 -5.12
C LYS A 33 -12.43 -31.82 -4.49
N TYR A 34 -11.39 -31.45 -5.25
CA TYR A 34 -10.26 -30.65 -4.74
C TYR A 34 -10.44 -29.14 -4.92
N PHE A 35 -11.69 -28.68 -5.08
CA PHE A 35 -11.98 -27.27 -5.31
C PHE A 35 -11.38 -26.36 -4.24
N ILE A 36 -11.53 -26.72 -2.96
CA ILE A 36 -11.08 -25.88 -1.85
C ILE A 36 -9.54 -25.78 -1.88
N GLU A 37 -8.87 -26.90 -2.12
CA GLU A 37 -7.42 -27.00 -2.21
C GLU A 37 -6.87 -26.16 -3.38
N PHE A 38 -7.49 -26.25 -4.56
CA PHE A 38 -7.12 -25.42 -5.71
C PHE A 38 -7.44 -23.94 -5.50
N TYR A 39 -8.52 -23.62 -4.80
CA TYR A 39 -8.86 -22.25 -4.47
C TYR A 39 -7.86 -21.62 -3.49
N ILE A 40 -7.41 -22.38 -2.48
CA ILE A 40 -6.32 -21.96 -1.58
C ILE A 40 -5.03 -21.76 -2.37
N LEU A 41 -4.70 -22.69 -3.29
CA LEU A 41 -3.54 -22.56 -4.16
C LEU A 41 -3.60 -21.29 -5.02
N TYR A 42 -4.75 -20.97 -5.61
CA TYR A 42 -4.99 -19.73 -6.35
C TYR A 42 -4.70 -18.50 -5.49
N ILE A 43 -5.21 -18.45 -4.26
CA ILE A 43 -4.97 -17.35 -3.33
C ILE A 43 -3.47 -17.21 -3.03
N LEU A 44 -2.76 -18.32 -2.76
CA LEU A 44 -1.33 -18.29 -2.46
C LEU A 44 -0.50 -17.80 -3.65
N VAL A 45 -0.80 -18.28 -4.86
CA VAL A 45 -0.13 -17.84 -6.09
C VAL A 45 -0.40 -16.36 -6.35
N TYR A 46 -1.66 -15.94 -6.20
CA TYR A 46 -2.07 -14.54 -6.33
C TYR A 46 -1.34 -13.64 -5.32
N LEU A 47 -1.29 -14.02 -4.04
CA LEU A 47 -0.58 -13.29 -2.98
C LEU A 47 0.92 -13.23 -3.25
N GLY A 48 1.52 -14.33 -3.71
CA GLY A 48 2.94 -14.38 -4.07
C GLY A 48 3.28 -13.42 -5.20
N ILE A 49 2.52 -13.45 -6.29
CA ILE A 49 2.72 -12.59 -7.46
C ILE A 49 2.50 -11.11 -7.09
N THR A 50 1.40 -10.78 -6.41
CA THR A 50 1.11 -9.41 -5.98
C THR A 50 2.19 -8.88 -5.04
N SER A 51 2.69 -9.71 -4.12
CA SER A 51 3.79 -9.35 -3.21
C SER A 51 5.09 -9.06 -3.98
N VAL A 52 5.50 -9.92 -4.92
CA VAL A 52 6.71 -9.71 -5.72
C VAL A 52 6.62 -8.42 -6.55
N ILE A 53 5.45 -8.17 -7.16
CA ILE A 53 5.24 -6.96 -7.95
C ILE A 53 5.27 -5.74 -7.04
N MET A 54 4.56 -5.76 -5.91
CA MET A 54 4.55 -4.67 -4.92
C MET A 54 5.96 -4.38 -4.42
N MET A 55 6.79 -5.40 -4.18
CA MET A 55 8.20 -5.23 -3.81
C MET A 55 9.01 -4.54 -4.90
N ARG A 56 8.76 -4.87 -6.18
CA ARG A 56 9.49 -4.27 -7.31
C ARG A 56 8.98 -2.87 -7.69
N SER A 57 7.70 -2.59 -7.51
CA SER A 57 7.07 -1.33 -7.92
C SER A 57 7.01 -0.28 -6.81
N ASN A 58 7.16 -0.67 -5.54
CA ASN A 58 7.11 0.26 -4.43
C ASN A 58 8.50 0.92 -4.21
N PRO A 59 8.64 2.23 -4.48
CA PRO A 59 9.91 2.91 -4.31
C PRO A 59 10.38 2.92 -2.84
N LEU A 60 9.47 2.87 -1.86
CA LEU A 60 9.83 2.77 -0.43
C LEU A 60 10.58 1.46 -0.12
N LEU A 61 10.23 0.36 -0.79
CA LEU A 61 10.92 -0.92 -0.58
C LEU A 61 12.27 -0.96 -1.31
N ARG A 62 12.38 -0.28 -2.45
CA ARG A 62 13.65 -0.14 -3.19
C ARG A 62 14.69 0.69 -2.43
N GLU A 63 14.22 1.73 -1.74
CA GLU A 63 15.03 2.68 -0.95
C GLU A 63 15.47 2.14 0.42
N ARG A 64 15.25 0.86 0.73
CA ARG A 64 15.64 0.29 2.04
C ARG A 64 17.14 0.37 2.34
N ARG A 65 18.01 0.51 1.34
CA ARG A 65 19.44 0.79 1.59
C ARG A 65 19.65 2.20 2.17
N SER A 66 18.89 3.18 1.67
CA SER A 66 18.89 4.56 2.17
C SER A 66 18.50 4.62 3.65
N LEU A 67 17.61 3.73 4.13
CA LEU A 67 17.28 3.62 5.56
C LEU A 67 18.51 3.39 6.44
N GLY A 68 19.36 2.42 6.08
CA GLY A 68 20.58 2.12 6.85
C GLY A 68 21.57 3.28 6.83
N GLU A 69 21.66 3.99 5.71
CA GLU A 69 22.49 5.18 5.61
C GLU A 69 21.99 6.34 6.47
N ILE A 70 20.68 6.57 6.52
CA ILE A 70 20.05 7.61 7.34
C ILE A 70 20.21 7.27 8.82
N ALA A 71 19.96 6.01 9.21
CA ALA A 71 20.05 5.57 10.59
C ALA A 71 21.46 5.71 11.18
N ASN A 72 22.50 5.49 10.38
CA ASN A 72 23.91 5.60 10.80
C ASN A 72 24.50 7.01 10.63
N ALA A 73 23.77 7.95 10.02
CA ALA A 73 24.24 9.31 9.82
C ALA A 73 24.21 10.10 11.13
N ARG A 74 25.01 11.17 11.20
CA ARG A 74 25.03 12.08 12.35
C ARG A 74 23.63 12.64 12.59
N THR A 75 23.13 12.45 13.81
CA THR A 75 21.84 13.00 14.25
C THR A 75 22.00 14.49 14.55
N LEU A 76 21.17 15.31 13.90
CA LEU A 76 21.10 16.75 14.12
C LEU A 76 20.06 17.11 15.17
N TYR A 77 18.97 16.34 15.23
CA TYR A 77 17.87 16.53 16.18
C TYR A 77 17.09 15.24 16.36
N GLU A 78 16.53 15.07 17.55
CA GLU A 78 15.70 13.91 17.90
C GLU A 78 14.50 14.40 18.70
N GLU A 79 13.30 14.03 18.25
CA GLU A 79 12.04 14.27 18.94
C GLU A 79 11.47 12.92 19.38
N LYS A 80 11.27 12.76 20.69
CA LYS A 80 10.81 11.51 21.33
C LYS A 80 9.36 11.58 21.80
N LYS A 81 8.81 12.79 21.92
CA LYS A 81 7.50 13.06 22.55
C LYS A 81 6.55 13.81 21.61
N ALA A 82 6.58 13.51 20.32
CA ALA A 82 5.63 14.09 19.37
C ALA A 82 4.20 13.55 19.58
N SER A 83 4.02 12.41 20.24
CA SER A 83 2.71 11.77 20.44
C SER A 83 1.66 12.69 21.08
N GLU A 84 2.03 13.52 22.05
CA GLU A 84 1.07 14.43 22.71
C GLU A 84 0.53 15.49 21.76
N LEU A 85 1.36 15.95 20.82
CA LEU A 85 0.98 16.93 19.81
C LEU A 85 0.13 16.28 18.71
N VAL A 86 0.50 15.07 18.28
CA VAL A 86 -0.27 14.28 17.31
C VAL A 86 -1.69 14.03 17.82
N ASN A 87 -1.84 13.63 19.09
CA ASN A 87 -3.13 13.33 19.69
C ASN A 87 -4.02 14.57 19.93
N LYS A 88 -3.44 15.79 19.89
CA LYS A 88 -4.19 17.05 19.99
C LYS A 88 -4.70 17.54 18.63
N ASP A 89 -4.22 16.98 17.53
CA ASP A 89 -4.67 17.36 16.18
C ASP A 89 -5.91 16.57 15.78
N GLU A 90 -7.08 17.10 16.12
CA GLU A 90 -8.38 16.48 15.79
C GLU A 90 -8.59 16.26 14.29
N GLU A 91 -8.03 17.14 13.45
CA GLU A 91 -8.12 17.01 11.99
C GLU A 91 -7.34 15.77 11.51
N TYR A 92 -6.11 15.60 12.01
CA TYR A 92 -5.31 14.43 11.71
C TYR A 92 -5.97 13.13 12.17
N LEU A 93 -6.56 13.13 13.37
CA LEU A 93 -7.29 11.98 13.89
C LEU A 93 -8.53 11.67 13.04
N LYS A 94 -9.25 12.69 12.59
CA LYS A 94 -10.41 12.52 11.70
C LYS A 94 -10.00 11.95 10.35
N GLU A 95 -8.98 12.50 9.70
CA GLU A 95 -8.43 12.00 8.43
C GLU A 95 -8.01 10.52 8.56
N THR A 96 -7.28 10.19 9.63
CA THR A 96 -6.77 8.83 9.88
C THR A 96 -7.91 7.85 10.17
N THR A 97 -8.91 8.26 10.97
CA THR A 97 -10.05 7.40 11.30
C THR A 97 -10.98 7.17 10.11
N GLU A 98 -11.18 8.16 9.23
CA GLU A 98 -11.94 8.00 8.00
C GLU A 98 -11.28 6.98 7.05
N VAL A 99 -9.96 7.06 6.90
CA VAL A 99 -9.17 6.07 6.16
C VAL A 99 -9.30 4.69 6.78
N MET A 100 -9.12 4.57 8.10
CA MET A 100 -9.25 3.29 8.80
C MET A 100 -10.64 2.70 8.60
N LYS A 101 -11.71 3.49 8.77
CA LYS A 101 -13.10 3.06 8.53
C LYS A 101 -13.30 2.56 7.10
N LYS A 102 -12.75 3.27 6.11
CA LYS A 102 -12.84 2.87 4.70
C LYS A 102 -12.09 1.56 4.43
N ASN A 103 -10.89 1.41 4.98
CA ASN A 103 -10.09 0.18 4.87
C ASN A 103 -10.79 -1.00 5.57
N PHE A 104 -11.30 -0.81 6.79
CA PHE A 104 -12.07 -1.82 7.51
C PHE A 104 -13.35 -2.21 6.78
N SER A 105 -14.09 -1.24 6.26
CA SER A 105 -15.27 -1.50 5.43
C SER A 105 -14.90 -2.33 4.20
N SER A 106 -13.80 -1.98 3.52
CA SER A 106 -13.30 -2.75 2.38
C SER A 106 -12.91 -4.18 2.76
N MET A 107 -12.24 -4.38 3.90
CA MET A 107 -11.90 -5.71 4.41
C MET A 107 -13.17 -6.50 4.76
N GLY A 108 -14.15 -5.88 5.41
CA GLY A 108 -15.43 -6.50 5.73
C GLY A 108 -16.19 -6.97 4.49
N ILE A 109 -16.20 -6.17 3.42
CA ILE A 109 -16.81 -6.57 2.14
C ILE A 109 -16.03 -7.74 1.52
N MET A 110 -14.70 -7.77 1.62
CA MET A 110 -13.89 -8.91 1.14
C MET A 110 -14.19 -10.19 1.94
N PHE A 111 -14.35 -10.10 3.26
CA PHE A 111 -14.76 -11.24 4.10
C PHE A 111 -16.16 -11.73 3.75
N LEU A 112 -17.12 -10.82 3.57
CA LEU A 112 -18.48 -11.17 3.15
C LEU A 112 -18.47 -11.86 1.79
N TYR A 113 -17.67 -11.36 0.84
CA TYR A 113 -17.47 -11.98 -0.46
C TYR A 113 -16.93 -13.41 -0.35
N MET A 114 -15.93 -13.65 0.51
CA MET A 114 -15.41 -15.00 0.79
C MET A 114 -16.45 -15.94 1.40
N ILE A 115 -17.31 -15.44 2.30
CA ILE A 115 -18.38 -16.25 2.90
C ILE A 115 -19.42 -16.63 1.84
N ILE A 116 -19.88 -15.65 1.05
CA ILE A 116 -20.84 -15.88 -0.05
C ILE A 116 -20.28 -16.89 -1.04
N LEU A 117 -19.00 -16.78 -1.37
CA LEU A 117 -18.28 -17.72 -2.23
C LEU A 117 -18.34 -19.17 -1.75
N VAL A 118 -18.01 -19.39 -0.47
CA VAL A 118 -18.04 -20.72 0.13
C VAL A 118 -19.46 -21.28 0.21
N LEU A 119 -20.45 -20.42 0.52
CA LEU A 119 -21.85 -20.82 0.55
C LEU A 119 -22.37 -21.22 -0.84
N ILE A 120 -22.07 -20.42 -1.88
CA ILE A 120 -22.42 -20.74 -3.27
C ILE A 120 -21.74 -22.05 -3.69
N TYR A 121 -20.46 -22.24 -3.36
CA TYR A 121 -19.75 -23.48 -3.69
C TYR A 121 -20.42 -24.71 -3.05
N ASN A 122 -20.65 -24.67 -1.73
CA ASN A 122 -21.22 -25.82 -1.02
C ASN A 122 -22.68 -26.10 -1.41
N TYR A 123 -23.48 -25.05 -1.64
CA TYR A 123 -24.92 -25.20 -1.87
C TYR A 123 -25.27 -25.45 -3.35
N VAL A 124 -24.58 -24.77 -4.27
CA VAL A 124 -24.88 -24.79 -5.70
C VAL A 124 -23.91 -25.69 -6.44
N ILE A 125 -22.60 -25.51 -6.25
CA ILE A 125 -21.59 -26.15 -7.10
C ILE A 125 -21.49 -27.64 -6.81
N ILE A 126 -21.38 -28.05 -5.55
CA ILE A 126 -21.30 -29.48 -5.22
C ILE A 126 -22.54 -30.22 -5.73
N ARG A 127 -23.74 -29.65 -5.57
CA ARG A 127 -25.00 -30.31 -6.00
C ARG A 127 -25.20 -30.34 -7.51
N PHE A 128 -24.83 -29.28 -8.23
CA PHE A 128 -25.01 -29.23 -9.69
C PHE A 128 -23.90 -29.98 -10.43
N VAL A 129 -22.64 -29.84 -10.00
CA VAL A 129 -21.49 -30.42 -10.72
C VAL A 129 -21.38 -31.93 -10.53
N THR A 130 -21.83 -32.48 -9.40
CA THR A 130 -21.91 -33.95 -9.22
C THR A 130 -22.95 -34.61 -10.12
N ASN A 131 -23.96 -33.86 -10.57
CA ASN A 131 -25.05 -34.40 -11.39
C ASN A 131 -24.79 -34.27 -12.91
N ILE A 132 -23.69 -33.64 -13.29
CA ILE A 132 -23.27 -33.53 -14.69
C ILE A 132 -22.29 -34.67 -14.96
N ASP A 133 -22.55 -35.52 -15.96
CA ASP A 133 -21.60 -36.58 -16.33
C ASP A 133 -20.54 -36.11 -17.34
N ASN A 134 -20.91 -35.17 -18.21
CA ASN A 134 -20.03 -34.70 -19.28
C ASN A 134 -19.03 -33.65 -18.79
N THR A 135 -17.74 -33.99 -18.88
CA THR A 135 -16.60 -33.14 -18.50
C THR A 135 -16.58 -31.79 -19.20
N LEU A 136 -17.03 -31.69 -20.46
CA LEU A 136 -17.07 -30.43 -21.20
C LEU A 136 -18.02 -29.41 -20.56
N TYR A 137 -19.18 -29.87 -20.09
CA TYR A 137 -20.14 -29.01 -19.38
C TYR A 137 -19.62 -28.61 -18.00
N LYS A 138 -18.90 -29.50 -17.29
CA LYS A 138 -18.22 -29.13 -16.04
C LYS A 138 -17.18 -28.04 -16.25
N PHE A 139 -16.38 -28.17 -17.31
CA PHE A 139 -15.39 -27.16 -17.67
C PHE A 139 -16.04 -25.81 -17.95
N GLY A 140 -17.06 -25.76 -18.81
CA GLY A 140 -17.79 -24.52 -19.10
C GLY A 140 -18.42 -23.89 -17.86
N PHE A 141 -18.94 -24.70 -16.94
CA PHE A 141 -19.46 -24.23 -15.66
C PHE A 141 -18.39 -23.58 -14.79
N PHE A 142 -17.22 -24.22 -14.63
CA PHE A 142 -16.12 -23.65 -13.85
C PHE A 142 -15.57 -22.36 -14.48
N VAL A 143 -15.45 -22.29 -15.81
CA VAL A 143 -15.03 -21.06 -16.51
C VAL A 143 -16.01 -19.93 -16.21
N LEU A 144 -17.32 -20.17 -16.35
CA LEU A 144 -18.34 -19.17 -16.07
C LEU A 144 -18.33 -18.75 -14.59
N TYR A 145 -18.14 -19.70 -13.68
CA TYR A 145 -18.01 -19.42 -12.26
C TYR A 145 -16.84 -18.49 -11.97
N PHE A 146 -15.62 -18.84 -12.40
CA PHE A 146 -14.44 -18.01 -12.17
C PHE A 146 -14.56 -16.63 -12.84
N GLU A 147 -15.21 -16.53 -14.00
CA GLU A 147 -15.46 -15.22 -14.62
C GLU A 147 -16.44 -14.35 -13.82
N LEU A 148 -17.50 -14.94 -13.26
CA LEU A 148 -18.38 -14.21 -12.35
C LEU A 148 -17.61 -13.73 -11.11
N LEU A 149 -16.70 -14.56 -10.58
CA LEU A 149 -15.87 -14.17 -9.44
C LEU A 149 -14.93 -13.02 -9.78
N TYR A 150 -14.26 -13.12 -10.92
CA TYR A 150 -13.39 -12.08 -11.42
C TYR A 150 -14.16 -10.78 -11.67
N GLY A 151 -15.35 -10.86 -12.28
CA GLY A 151 -16.24 -9.71 -12.52
C GLY A 151 -16.68 -9.01 -11.23
N VAL A 152 -17.07 -9.77 -10.21
CA VAL A 152 -17.41 -9.20 -8.88
C VAL A 152 -16.18 -8.55 -8.26
N SER A 153 -15.02 -9.21 -8.30
CA SER A 153 -13.76 -8.67 -7.78
C SER A 153 -13.34 -7.38 -8.50
N PHE A 154 -13.52 -7.31 -9.81
CA PHE A 154 -13.28 -6.14 -10.63
C PHE A 154 -14.21 -4.97 -10.27
N LEU A 155 -15.51 -5.23 -10.14
CA LEU A 155 -16.50 -4.23 -9.72
C LEU A 155 -16.22 -3.70 -8.32
N MET A 156 -15.90 -4.60 -7.38
CA MET A 156 -15.53 -4.24 -6.01
C MET A 156 -14.31 -3.34 -5.99
N ASN A 157 -13.26 -3.70 -6.72
CA ASN A 157 -12.04 -2.90 -6.71
C ASN A 157 -12.26 -1.51 -7.35
N ARG A 158 -13.05 -1.43 -8.43
CA ARG A 158 -13.41 -0.15 -9.06
C ARG A 158 -14.24 0.77 -8.14
N ARG A 159 -15.12 0.23 -7.30
CA ARG A 159 -16.02 1.03 -6.45
C ARG A 159 -15.49 1.25 -5.03
N VAL A 160 -14.79 0.29 -4.44
CA VAL A 160 -14.45 0.24 -3.01
C VAL A 160 -12.96 0.55 -2.77
N LEU A 161 -12.07 0.01 -3.60
CA LEU A 161 -10.61 0.07 -3.40
C LEU A 161 -9.94 1.28 -4.06
N LYS A 162 -10.54 2.46 -3.96
CA LYS A 162 -9.80 3.71 -4.19
C LYS A 162 -8.86 3.92 -3.00
N PHE A 163 -7.69 3.26 -3.02
CA PHE A 163 -6.61 3.48 -2.08
C PHE A 163 -6.25 4.96 -2.12
N GLN A 164 -6.50 5.68 -1.02
CA GLN A 164 -6.04 7.05 -0.87
C GLN A 164 -4.53 7.00 -0.65
N THR A 165 -3.77 7.44 -1.63
CA THR A 165 -2.29 7.42 -1.61
C THR A 165 -1.67 8.64 -0.92
N ASN A 166 -2.47 9.62 -0.50
CA ASN A 166 -2.03 10.87 0.12
C ASN A 166 -2.61 11.03 1.51
N ILE A 167 -2.35 10.05 2.39
CA ILE A 167 -2.71 10.18 3.80
C ILE A 167 -1.47 10.71 4.50
N PRO A 168 -1.58 11.82 5.25
CA PRO A 168 -0.46 12.32 6.04
C PRO A 168 -0.02 11.24 7.04
N MET A 169 1.27 10.96 7.12
CA MET A 169 1.85 10.12 8.15
C MET A 169 2.45 11.02 9.23
N ALA A 170 2.12 10.76 10.50
CA ALA A 170 2.64 11.51 11.64
C ALA A 170 3.43 10.58 12.57
N PRO A 171 4.77 10.54 12.48
CA PRO A 171 5.57 9.77 13.42
C PRO A 171 5.51 10.37 14.83
N THR A 172 5.31 9.51 15.82
CA THR A 172 5.27 9.85 17.26
C THR A 172 6.67 10.05 17.86
N SER A 173 7.70 9.53 17.20
CA SER A 173 9.11 9.83 17.48
C SER A 173 9.93 9.77 16.19
N TYR A 174 10.87 10.71 16.02
CA TYR A 174 11.69 10.80 14.81
C TYR A 174 13.06 11.45 15.09
N LYS A 175 13.99 11.20 14.18
CA LYS A 175 15.34 11.77 14.15
C LYS A 175 15.54 12.47 12.82
N ILE A 176 16.07 13.69 12.89
CA ILE A 176 16.59 14.42 11.74
C ILE A 176 18.10 14.21 11.71
N THR A 177 18.59 13.66 10.61
CA THR A 177 20.01 13.37 10.39
C THR A 177 20.52 14.15 9.19
N GLU A 178 21.84 14.21 9.01
CA GLU A 178 22.45 14.86 7.84
C GLU A 178 22.04 14.22 6.49
N LYS A 179 21.55 12.97 6.50
CA LYS A 179 21.12 12.23 5.30
C LYS A 179 19.60 12.15 5.13
N GLY A 180 18.81 12.71 6.04
CA GLY A 180 17.35 12.69 5.95
C GLY A 180 16.64 12.54 7.30
N VAL A 181 15.34 12.26 7.24
CA VAL A 181 14.47 12.06 8.41
C VAL A 181 14.11 10.60 8.55
N ILE A 182 14.20 10.05 9.76
CA ILE A 182 13.79 8.68 10.06
C ILE A 182 12.91 8.65 11.30
N ALA A 183 11.81 7.93 11.25
CA ALA A 183 10.99 7.66 12.41
C ALA A 183 11.65 6.59 13.28
N THR A 184 11.62 6.81 14.60
CA THR A 184 12.14 5.84 15.59
C THR A 184 11.00 4.98 16.17
N ASP A 185 9.76 5.24 15.78
CA ASP A 185 8.58 4.50 16.18
C ASP A 185 8.17 3.42 15.15
N ARG A 186 7.02 2.77 15.42
CA ARG A 186 6.45 1.74 14.55
C ARG A 186 5.86 2.27 13.24
N SER A 187 5.88 3.58 13.01
CA SER A 187 5.33 4.17 11.77
C SER A 187 6.16 3.80 10.54
N GLY A 188 7.44 3.46 10.72
CA GLY A 188 8.34 3.07 9.63
C GLY A 188 8.58 4.18 8.60
N VAL A 189 8.28 5.43 8.95
CA VAL A 189 8.44 6.59 8.07
C VAL A 189 9.91 6.89 7.88
N PHE A 190 10.35 7.05 6.63
CA PHE A 190 11.69 7.50 6.31
C PHE A 190 11.69 8.39 5.07
N LEU A 191 12.47 9.45 5.12
CA LEU A 191 12.60 10.45 4.06
C LEU A 191 14.09 10.69 3.79
N PRO A 192 14.64 10.06 2.74
CA PRO A 192 15.99 10.36 2.26
C PRO A 192 16.12 11.82 1.82
N SER A 193 17.27 12.44 2.10
CA SER A 193 17.57 13.84 1.75
C SER A 193 17.37 14.15 0.27
N LYS A 194 17.66 13.20 -0.62
CA LYS A 194 17.47 13.29 -2.08
C LYS A 194 16.04 13.72 -2.47
N TYR A 195 15.04 13.29 -1.71
CA TYR A 195 13.65 13.60 -2.00
C TYR A 195 13.13 14.87 -1.30
N LEU A 196 13.90 15.42 -0.34
CA LEU A 196 13.56 16.68 0.32
C LEU A 196 13.84 17.89 -0.59
N VAL A 197 14.68 17.74 -1.62
CA VAL A 197 15.02 18.80 -2.57
C VAL A 197 13.77 19.29 -3.31
N ASP A 198 12.97 18.35 -3.81
CA ASP A 198 11.74 18.64 -4.55
C ASP A 198 10.49 18.72 -3.66
N ALA A 199 10.65 18.64 -2.34
CA ALA A 199 9.53 18.65 -1.41
C ALA A 199 8.99 20.06 -1.16
N GLN A 200 7.66 20.18 -1.11
CA GLN A 200 6.98 21.36 -0.59
C GLN A 200 6.94 21.25 0.94
N ILE A 201 7.56 22.21 1.61
CA ILE A 201 7.60 22.30 3.07
C ILE A 201 6.65 23.42 3.50
N SER A 202 5.68 23.09 4.34
CA SER A 202 4.70 23.99 4.92
C SER A 202 4.81 23.95 6.43
N GLN A 203 4.66 25.09 7.10
CA GLN A 203 4.72 25.18 8.55
C GLN A 203 3.35 25.56 9.08
N ASN A 204 2.86 24.86 10.09
CA ASN A 204 1.65 25.21 10.82
C ASN A 204 1.99 25.50 12.28
N ARG A 205 2.02 26.80 12.62
CA ARG A 205 2.40 27.28 13.96
C ARG A 205 1.36 26.96 15.03
N ASP A 206 0.08 27.04 14.68
CA ASP A 206 -1.03 26.82 15.60
C ASP A 206 -1.08 25.36 16.09
N LYS A 207 -0.88 24.42 15.15
CA LYS A 207 -0.93 22.98 15.40
C LYS A 207 0.43 22.34 15.67
N LYS A 208 1.50 23.14 15.69
CA LYS A 208 2.86 22.70 16.04
C LYS A 208 3.43 21.59 15.16
N TYR A 209 3.28 21.71 13.85
CA TYR A 209 3.87 20.76 12.89
C TYR A 209 4.51 21.41 11.68
N VAL A 210 5.47 20.69 11.09
CA VAL A 210 6.02 20.92 9.76
C VAL A 210 5.51 19.83 8.82
N GLU A 211 4.80 20.23 7.77
CA GLU A 211 4.26 19.34 6.76
C GLU A 211 5.20 19.28 5.56
N ILE A 212 5.57 18.06 5.18
CA ILE A 212 6.44 17.79 4.05
C ILE A 212 5.64 16.99 3.02
N LYS A 213 5.33 17.63 1.89
CA LYS A 213 4.61 17.04 0.76
C LYS A 213 5.58 16.80 -0.38
N SER A 214 5.56 15.59 -0.93
CA SER A 214 6.35 15.29 -2.12
C SER A 214 5.75 15.92 -3.37
N SER A 215 6.59 16.63 -4.14
CA SER A 215 6.29 17.01 -5.52
C SER A 215 6.79 15.96 -6.54
N SER A 216 7.53 14.94 -6.07
CA SER A 216 8.27 14.01 -6.91
C SER A 216 7.58 12.65 -7.11
N LYS A 217 8.21 11.75 -7.88
CA LYS A 217 7.78 10.35 -8.10
C LYS A 217 7.70 9.52 -6.81
N PHE A 218 8.28 9.98 -5.70
CA PHE A 218 8.23 9.33 -4.40
C PHE A 218 7.08 9.92 -3.58
N PRO A 219 5.88 9.32 -3.53
CA PRO A 219 4.75 9.90 -2.80
C PRO A 219 4.98 9.77 -1.29
N PHE A 220 5.31 10.87 -0.65
CA PHE A 220 5.28 10.99 0.81
C PHE A 220 4.53 12.26 1.19
N HIS A 221 3.78 12.15 2.27
CA HIS A 221 3.08 13.24 2.93
C HIS A 221 3.28 13.02 4.41
N VAL A 222 4.17 13.80 5.03
CA VAL A 222 4.59 13.58 6.42
C VAL A 222 4.37 14.84 7.23
N ARG A 223 3.79 14.72 8.42
CA ARG A 223 3.65 15.80 9.41
C ARG A 223 4.59 15.53 10.58
N LEU A 224 5.61 16.37 10.75
CA LEU A 224 6.56 16.30 11.84
C LEU A 224 6.14 17.27 12.95
N TYR A 225 5.67 16.73 14.08
CA TYR A 225 5.25 17.54 15.22
C TYR A 225 6.44 17.85 16.14
N SER A 226 6.50 19.06 16.67
CA SER A 226 7.54 19.50 17.62
C SER A 226 7.07 20.71 18.41
N GLN A 227 7.54 20.85 19.66
CA GLN A 227 7.31 22.08 20.42
C GLN A 227 8.06 23.28 19.81
N ASP A 228 9.21 23.02 19.20
CA ASP A 228 10.07 24.02 18.57
C ASP A 228 10.05 23.81 17.05
N ILE A 229 9.05 24.43 16.41
CA ILE A 229 8.76 24.29 14.98
C ILE A 229 9.84 24.97 14.15
N ASP A 230 10.27 26.16 14.57
CA ASP A 230 11.23 26.98 13.84
C ASP A 230 12.57 26.23 13.74
N LYS A 231 13.01 25.58 14.83
CA LYS A 231 14.20 24.72 14.81
C LYS A 231 14.06 23.52 13.90
N VAL A 232 12.90 22.86 13.89
CA VAL A 232 12.66 21.71 13.00
C VAL A 232 12.66 22.14 11.53
N ALA A 233 12.00 23.25 11.21
CA ALA A 233 11.98 23.81 9.86
C ALA A 233 13.39 24.19 9.38
N GLU A 234 14.16 24.89 10.23
CA GLU A 234 15.54 25.28 9.93
C GLU A 234 16.42 24.04 9.65
N LEU A 235 16.28 22.99 10.46
CA LEU A 235 17.05 21.76 10.28
C LEU A 235 16.70 21.02 8.99
N ILE A 236 15.41 20.98 8.62
CA ILE A 236 14.97 20.38 7.36
C ILE A 236 15.53 21.18 6.17
N GLU A 237 15.49 22.51 6.22
CA GLU A 237 16.10 23.37 5.20
C GLU A 237 17.61 23.19 5.12
N ARG A 238 18.28 23.03 6.26
CA ARG A 238 19.72 22.75 6.31
C ARG A 238 20.06 21.43 5.63
N VAL A 239 19.30 20.37 5.90
CA VAL A 239 19.49 19.06 5.22
C VAL A 239 19.26 19.20 3.72
N LYS A 240 18.24 19.96 3.29
CA LYS A 240 17.99 20.27 1.87
C LYS A 240 19.17 20.99 1.21
N LYS A 241 19.74 22.00 1.86
CA LYS A 241 20.93 22.74 1.37
C LYS A 241 22.17 21.85 1.27
N ILE A 242 22.38 20.94 2.22
CA ILE A 242 23.49 19.98 2.19
C ILE A 242 23.37 19.06 0.98
N GLU A 243 22.17 18.56 0.69
CA GLU A 243 21.94 17.67 -0.45
C GLU A 243 22.10 18.39 -1.79
N LEU A 244 21.58 19.62 -1.92
CA LEU A 244 21.76 20.46 -3.11
C LEU A 244 23.24 20.68 -3.44
N LYS A 245 24.06 20.97 -2.43
CA LYS A 245 25.52 21.11 -2.61
C LYS A 245 26.17 19.81 -3.08
N LYS A 246 25.73 18.64 -2.58
CA LYS A 246 26.26 17.35 -3.03
C LYS A 246 25.91 17.05 -4.48
N GLN A 247 24.69 17.38 -4.92
CA GLN A 247 24.26 17.18 -6.30
C GLN A 247 25.05 18.08 -7.26
N SER A 248 25.23 19.36 -6.94
CA SER A 248 26.03 20.27 -7.77
C SER A 248 27.51 19.86 -7.85
N SER A 249 28.05 19.25 -6.79
CA SER A 249 29.44 18.77 -6.75
C SER A 249 29.66 17.44 -7.49
N ALA A 250 28.58 16.71 -7.80
CA ALA A 250 28.63 15.43 -8.51
C ALA A 250 28.40 15.59 -10.03
N GLU A 251 27.87 16.74 -10.45
CA GLU A 251 27.66 17.12 -11.85
C GLU A 251 28.83 17.94 -12.44
N SER A 252 29.84 18.26 -11.62
CA SER A 252 31.10 18.91 -12.02
C SER A 252 32.26 17.92 -12.03
#